data_AF-A0AAV1XT11-F1
#
_entry.id   AF-A0AAV1XT11-F1
#
_cell.length_a   1.000
_cell.length_b   1.000
_cell.length_c   1.000
_cell.angle_alpha   90.00
_cell.angle_beta   90.00
_cell.angle_gamma   90.00
#
_symmetry.space_group_name_H-M   'P 1'
#
loop_
_entity.id
_entity.type
_entity.pdbx_description
1 polymer ?
#
loop_
_entity_poly.entity_id
_entity_poly.type
_entity_poly.pdbx_seq_one_letter_code
_entity_poly.pdbx_strand_id
1 'polypeptide(L)' 'MAPFLFLLVAEGFAALVRQAKNGGLYEGYKIGKRGVEVSDLQFVDDTILVCNPTIQNL' A
#
# COMPACT_ATOMS: atom_id res chain seq x y z
N MET A 1 -19.40 9.64 12.13
CA MET A 1 -18.14 9.50 11.39
C MET A 1 -17.11 10.40 12.06
N ALA A 2 -15.92 9.88 12.39
CA ALA A 2 -14.85 10.64 13.05
C ALA A 2 -13.71 10.87 12.04
N PRO A 3 -13.71 12.00 11.29
CA PRO A 3 -12.78 12.22 10.18
C PRO A 3 -11.31 12.13 10.60
N PHE A 4 -10.99 12.58 11.82
CA PHE A 4 -9.64 12.53 12.35
C PHE A 4 -9.13 11.08 12.58
N LEU A 5 -9.97 10.22 13.16
CA LEU A 5 -9.62 8.82 13.37
C LEU A 5 -9.43 8.07 12.06
N PHE A 6 -10.22 8.41 11.04
CA PHE A 6 -10.06 7.85 9.70
C PHE A 6 -8.68 8.17 9.11
N LEU A 7 -8.29 9.44 9.14
CA LEU A 7 -6.98 9.87 8.64
C LEU A 7 -5.82 9.28 9.43
N LEU A 8 -5.96 9.17 10.76
CA LEU A 8 -4.95 8.57 11.63
C LEU A 8 -4.70 7.10 11.26
N VAL A 9 -5.77 6.33 11.06
CA VAL A 9 -5.65 4.93 10.63
C VAL A 9 -5.06 4.83 9.23
N ALA A 10 -5.50 5.69 8.30
CA ALA A 10 -5.03 5.64 6.93
C ALA A 10 -3.52 5.94 6.80
N GLU A 11 -3.05 6.97 7.51
CA GLU A 11 -1.63 7.33 7.54
C GLU A 11 -0.81 6.29 8.32
N GLY A 12 -1.34 5.77 9.43
CA GLY A 12 -0.70 4.70 10.19
C GLY A 12 -0.51 3.44 9.35
N PHE A 13 -1.52 3.05 8.57
CA PHE A 13 -1.43 1.94 7.65
C PHE A 13 -0.41 2.20 6.53
N ALA A 14 -0.43 3.37 5.91
CA ALA A 14 0.55 3.74 4.88
C ALA A 14 1.99 3.70 5.41
N ALA A 15 2.20 4.12 6.67
CA ALA A 15 3.50 4.02 7.33
C ALA A 15 3.95 2.56 7.52
N LEU A 16 3.04 1.65 7.88
CA LEU A 16 3.34 0.21 7.99
C LEU A 16 3.72 -0.41 6.65
N VAL A 17 3.01 -0.08 5.57
CA VAL A 17 3.33 -0.54 4.21
C VAL A 17 4.74 -0.06 3.81
N ARG A 18 5.08 1.21 4.08
CA ARG A 18 6.42 1.74 3.81
C ARG A 18 7.50 1.02 4.62
N GLN A 19 7.24 0.68 5.88
CA GLN A 19 8.18 -0.10 6.69
C GLN A 19 8.39 -1.51 6.14
N ALA A 20 7.31 -2.21 5.77
CA ALA A 20 7.39 -3.53 5.15
C ALA A 20 8.21 -3.49 3.84
N LYS A 21 8.02 -2.43 3.04
CA LYS A 21 8.79 -2.21 1.82
C LYS A 21 10.27 -1.95 2.09
N ASN A 22 10.60 -1.09 3.05
CA ASN A 22 11.99 -0.83 3.42
C ASN A 22 12.68 -2.08 3.99
N GLY A 23 11.93 -2.97 4.63
CA GLY A 23 12.40 -4.28 5.10
C GLY A 23 12.48 -5.36 4.02
N GLY A 24 12.11 -5.07 2.76
CA GLY A 24 12.08 -6.05 1.67
C GLY A 24 11.00 -7.12 1.81
N LEU A 25 10.05 -6.94 2.73
CA LEU A 25 8.91 -7.84 2.94
C LEU A 25 7.77 -7.58 1.97
N TYR A 26 7.79 -6.42 1.31
CA TYR A 26 6.79 -5.98 0.37
C TYR A 26 7.43 -5.25 -0.81
N GLU A 27 6.98 -5.53 -2.02
CA GLU A 27 7.37 -4.77 -3.22
C GLU A 27 6.11 -4.31 -3.95
N GLY A 28 6.00 -3.01 -4.18
CA GLY A 28 4.90 -2.44 -4.94
C GLY A 28 5.03 -2.75 -6.43
N TYR A 29 3.93 -2.53 -7.16
CA TYR A 29 3.90 -2.73 -8.60
C TYR A 29 4.28 -1.45 -9.35
N LYS A 30 5.20 -1.56 -10.32
CA LYS A 30 5.64 -0.41 -11.13
C LYS A 30 4.76 -0.25 -12.37
N ILE A 31 4.17 0.93 -12.54
CA ILE A 31 3.23 1.24 -13.61
C ILE A 31 3.76 2.35 -14.52
N GLY A 32 3.54 2.17 -15.83
CA GLY A 32 3.80 3.16 -16.87
C GLY A 32 5.29 3.35 -17.22
N LYS A 33 5.55 4.17 -18.25
CA LYS A 33 6.90 4.41 -18.80
C LYS A 33 7.88 5.02 -17.79
N ARG A 34 7.38 5.69 -16.76
CA ARG A 34 8.19 6.32 -15.70
C ARG A 34 8.47 5.38 -14.52
N GLY A 35 7.90 4.17 -14.53
CA GLY A 35 8.07 3.19 -13.45
C GLY A 35 7.57 3.70 -12.11
N VAL A 36 6.41 4.38 -12.09
CA VAL A 36 5.82 4.86 -10.84
C VAL A 36 5.38 3.64 -10.04
N GLU A 37 5.92 3.49 -8.84
CA GLU A 37 5.58 2.38 -7.97
C GLU A 37 4.31 2.70 -7.18
N VAL A 38 3.33 1.80 -7.27
CA VAL A 38 2.09 1.84 -6.51
C VAL A 38 2.11 0.68 -5.52
N SER A 39 1.86 0.98 -4.25
CA SER A 39 1.96 0.02 -3.15
C SER A 39 0.61 -0.20 -2.48
N ASP A 40 -0.14 0.88 -2.25
CA ASP A 40 -1.43 0.84 -1.58
C ASP A 40 -2.35 1.95 -2.14
N LEU A 41 -3.66 1.70 -2.09
CA LEU A 41 -4.70 2.68 -2.39
C LEU A 41 -5.82 2.55 -1.34
N GLN A 42 -6.08 3.64 -0.63
CA GLN A 42 -7.06 3.68 0.46
C GLN A 42 -8.20 4.62 0.08
N PHE A 43 -9.45 4.14 0.16
CA PHE A 43 -10.63 4.96 -0.09
C PHE A 43 -11.80 4.51 0.77
N VAL A 44 -12.22 5.38 1.70
CA VAL A 44 -13.32 5.13 2.65
C VAL A 44 -13.15 3.78 3.35
N ASP A 45 -13.92 2.76 3.00
CA ASP A 45 -13.86 1.47 3.69
C ASP A 45 -12.93 0.45 2.98
N ASP A 46 -12.44 0.78 1.79
CA ASP A 46 -11.66 -0.12 0.96
C ASP A 46 -10.16 0.21 1.03
N THR A 47 -9.34 -0.84 1.12
CA THR A 47 -7.89 -0.76 0.98
C THR A 47 -7.43 -1.80 0.00
N ILE A 48 -6.78 -1.36 -1.08
CA ILE A 48 -6.20 -2.21 -2.11
C ILE A 48 -4.68 -2.20 -1.92
N LEU A 49 -4.10 -3.38 -1.74
CA LEU A 49 -2.66 -3.58 -1.77
C LEU A 49 -2.25 -4.09 -3.15
N VAL A 50 -1.28 -3.40 -3.77
CA VAL A 50 -0.78 -3.73 -5.10
C VAL A 50 0.66 -4.22 -4.98
N CYS A 51 0.85 -5.52 -5.18
CA CYS A 51 2.17 -6.16 -5.08
C CYS A 51 2.54 -6.86 -6.39
N ASN A 52 3.84 -7.12 -6.56
CA ASN A 52 4.29 -7.98 -7.65
C ASN A 52 3.73 -9.41 -7.45
N PRO A 53 3.23 -10.06 -8.52
CA PRO A 53 2.79 -11.43 -8.42
C PRO A 53 3.97 -12.34 -8.12
N THR A 54 3.82 -13.18 -7.11
CA THR A 54 4.77 -14.24 -6.74
C THR A 54 4.07 -15.59 -6.83
N ILE A 55 4.81 -16.69 -6.94
CA ILE A 55 4.24 -18.04 -6.92
C ILE A 55 3.44 -18.31 -5.64
N GLN A 56 3.76 -17.60 -4.55
CA GLN A 56 3.07 -17.72 -3.25
C GLN A 56 1.71 -17.00 -3.24
N ASN A 57 1.48 -16.06 -4.17
CA ASN A 57 0.27 -15.27 -4.29
C ASN A 57 -0.63 -15.72 -5.46
N LEU A 58 -0.32 -16.86 -6.10
CA LEU A 58 -1.07 -17.46 -7.20
C LEU A 58 -1.85 -18.68 -6.70
#